data_AF-A0A517TN76-F1
#
_entry.id   AF-A0A517TN76-F1
#
_cell.length_a   1.000
_cell.length_b   1.000
_cell.length_c   1.000
_cell.angle_alpha   90.00
_cell.angle_beta   90.00
_cell.angle_gamma   90.00
#
_symmetry.space_group_name_H-M   'P 1'
#
loop_
_entity.id
_entity.type
_entity.pdbx_description
1 polymer ?
#
loop_
_entity_poly.entity_id
_entity_poly.type
_entity_poly.pdbx_seq_one_letter_code
_entity_poly.pdbx_strand_id
1 'polypeptide(L)'
;MPRLVPRRFVVGRLAILIIAGLLTGCGGDSIDARVAALNSTNIQKLYNCYSLFQHYNGYRAPKDEAEFKEFLLRPRYAKNLSRMQIDPANLDAIFVSERDGEPFRIRYGVNGLGDKAIVFEATGVEGRRLVAMQEAQELDDAEYEAHWSGKKRPKAYEVQQGEPE
;
A
#
# COMPACT_ATOMS: atom_id res chain seq x y z
N MET A 1 18.24 -8.47 -86.16
CA MET A 1 18.63 -8.55 -84.74
C MET A 1 17.37 -8.79 -83.90
N PRO A 2 17.42 -9.70 -82.91
CA PRO A 2 16.24 -10.42 -82.41
C PRO A 2 15.37 -9.58 -81.47
N ARG A 3 14.05 -9.78 -81.60
CA ARG A 3 12.99 -9.26 -80.73
C ARG A 3 12.99 -10.03 -79.40
N LEU A 4 13.08 -9.33 -78.27
CA LEU A 4 12.89 -9.90 -76.94
C LEU A 4 11.43 -9.76 -76.49
N VAL A 5 10.96 -10.84 -75.87
CA VAL A 5 9.58 -11.30 -75.63
C VAL A 5 9.06 -10.79 -74.27
N PRO A 6 7.75 -10.61 -74.05
CA PRO A 6 7.20 -10.10 -72.79
C PRO A 6 7.19 -11.16 -71.68
N ARG A 7 7.45 -10.74 -70.44
CA ARG A 7 7.23 -11.56 -69.24
C ARG A 7 6.13 -10.95 -68.38
N ARG A 8 4.95 -11.56 -68.48
CA ARG A 8 3.82 -11.40 -67.57
C ARG A 8 4.21 -11.97 -66.21
N PHE A 9 4.25 -11.16 -65.17
CA PHE A 9 4.31 -11.64 -63.79
C PHE A 9 2.89 -11.78 -63.25
N VAL A 10 2.39 -13.01 -63.30
CA VAL A 10 1.27 -13.47 -62.47
C VAL A 10 1.88 -14.06 -61.21
N VAL A 11 1.83 -13.34 -60.09
CA VAL A 11 1.93 -13.96 -58.76
C VAL A 11 1.02 -13.18 -57.80
N GLY A 12 -0.28 -13.40 -57.95
CA GLY A 12 -1.24 -13.18 -56.88
C GLY A 12 -1.28 -14.44 -56.01
N ARG A 13 -0.60 -14.43 -54.87
CA ARG A 13 -0.78 -15.41 -53.78
C ARG A 13 -0.71 -14.69 -52.44
N LEU A 14 -1.86 -14.13 -52.07
CA LEU A 14 -2.51 -14.29 -50.77
C LEU A 14 -1.55 -14.60 -49.60
N ALA A 15 -0.94 -13.56 -49.04
CA ALA A 15 -0.33 -13.58 -47.72
C ALA A 15 -1.35 -13.01 -46.71
N ILE A 16 -2.26 -13.86 -46.25
CA ILE A 16 -3.18 -13.58 -45.14
C ILE A 16 -2.96 -14.69 -44.11
N LEU A 17 -2.77 -14.31 -42.84
CA LEU A 17 -2.76 -15.11 -41.59
C LEU A 17 -1.43 -15.15 -40.82
N ILE A 18 -0.91 -13.98 -40.40
CA ILE A 18 -0.12 -13.87 -39.15
C ILE A 18 -0.47 -12.54 -38.46
N ILE A 19 -1.70 -12.41 -37.96
CA ILE A 19 -2.07 -11.39 -36.95
C ILE A 19 -3.06 -12.06 -35.98
N ALA A 20 -2.56 -12.94 -35.11
CA ALA A 20 -3.37 -13.60 -34.09
C ALA A 20 -2.55 -13.86 -32.80
N GLY A 21 -1.75 -12.87 -32.36
CA GLY A 21 -0.83 -13.06 -31.25
C GLY A 21 -0.60 -11.88 -30.30
N LEU A 22 -1.31 -10.76 -30.41
CA LEU A 22 -1.03 -9.56 -29.59
C LEU A 22 -2.16 -9.12 -28.65
N LEU A 23 -3.16 -9.97 -28.40
CA LEU A 23 -4.19 -9.69 -27.40
C LEU A 23 -4.07 -10.56 -26.14
N THR A 24 -2.86 -10.95 -25.75
CA THR A 24 -2.60 -11.33 -24.36
C THR A 24 -2.55 -10.06 -23.53
N GLY A 25 -3.72 -9.47 -23.27
CA GLY A 25 -3.90 -8.52 -22.19
C GLY A 25 -3.53 -9.23 -20.90
N CYS A 26 -2.31 -8.99 -20.42
CA CYS A 26 -1.86 -9.47 -19.13
C CYS A 26 -2.81 -8.86 -18.09
N GLY A 27 -3.60 -9.72 -17.45
CA GLY A 27 -4.71 -9.34 -16.58
C GLY A 27 -4.26 -8.35 -15.52
N GLY A 28 -4.92 -7.19 -15.49
CA GLY A 28 -4.67 -6.19 -14.47
C GLY A 28 -4.94 -6.77 -13.09
N ASP A 29 -3.96 -6.63 -12.20
CA ASP A 29 -4.10 -6.95 -10.79
C ASP A 29 -5.38 -6.30 -10.25
N SER A 30 -6.23 -7.09 -9.60
CA SER A 30 -7.45 -6.58 -9.01
C SER A 30 -7.11 -5.57 -7.91
N ILE A 31 -7.96 -4.55 -7.72
CA ILE A 31 -7.79 -3.56 -6.64
C ILE A 31 -7.65 -4.25 -5.28
N ASP A 32 -8.38 -5.36 -5.07
CA ASP A 32 -8.33 -6.11 -3.83
C ASP A 32 -6.95 -6.79 -3.63
N ALA A 33 -6.30 -7.31 -4.69
CA ALA A 33 -4.94 -7.86 -4.60
C ALA A 33 -3.91 -6.79 -4.23
N ARG A 34 -4.03 -5.58 -4.80
CA ARG A 34 -3.15 -4.44 -4.47
C ARG A 34 -3.33 -3.98 -3.03
N VAL A 35 -4.56 -3.92 -2.53
CA VAL A 35 -4.84 -3.57 -1.13
C VAL A 35 -4.28 -4.65 -0.19
N ALA A 36 -4.47 -5.92 -0.51
CA ALA A 36 -3.92 -7.02 0.30
C ALA A 36 -2.39 -6.96 0.39
N ALA A 37 -1.69 -6.68 -0.72
CA ALA A 37 -0.23 -6.55 -0.74
C ALA A 37 0.30 -5.42 0.18
N LEU A 38 -0.46 -4.33 0.32
CA LEU A 38 -0.14 -3.22 1.23
C LEU A 38 -0.51 -3.49 2.70
N ASN A 39 -1.06 -4.66 3.00
CA ASN A 39 -1.51 -5.07 4.33
C ASN A 39 -0.99 -6.48 4.70
N SER A 40 0.20 -6.84 4.23
CA SER A 40 0.77 -8.17 4.44
C SER A 40 1.26 -8.40 5.88
N THR A 41 1.54 -7.32 6.62
CA THR A 41 1.99 -7.37 8.03
C THR A 41 1.05 -6.61 8.96
N ASN A 42 1.08 -6.93 10.25
CA ASN A 42 0.26 -6.25 11.26
C ASN A 42 0.58 -4.76 11.39
N ILE A 43 1.85 -4.37 11.26
CA ILE A 43 2.23 -2.94 11.36
C ILE A 43 1.62 -2.11 10.22
N GLN A 44 1.57 -2.69 9.01
CA GLN A 44 0.96 -2.05 7.85
C GLN A 44 -0.56 -2.00 7.98
N LYS A 45 -1.19 -3.10 8.44
CA LYS A 45 -2.62 -3.16 8.75
C LYS A 45 -3.03 -2.06 9.73
N LEU A 46 -2.29 -1.88 10.81
CA LEU A 46 -2.56 -0.82 11.79
C LEU A 46 -2.39 0.57 11.20
N TYR A 47 -1.31 0.82 10.44
CA TYR A 47 -1.09 2.12 9.81
C TYR A 47 -2.23 2.48 8.84
N ASN A 48 -2.66 1.52 8.02
CA ASN A 48 -3.76 1.71 7.08
C ASN A 48 -5.11 1.87 7.80
N CYS A 49 -5.33 1.17 8.91
CA CYS A 49 -6.49 1.39 9.78
C CYS A 49 -6.49 2.80 10.40
N TYR A 50 -5.34 3.31 10.81
CA TYR A 50 -5.21 4.68 11.33
C TYR A 50 -5.49 5.72 10.25
N SER A 51 -4.97 5.48 9.05
CA SER A 51 -5.25 6.30 7.85
C SER A 51 -6.74 6.27 7.49
N LEU A 52 -7.39 5.10 7.61
CA LEU A 52 -8.83 4.95 7.45
C LEU A 52 -9.61 5.78 8.47
N PHE A 53 -9.19 5.75 9.75
CA PHE A 53 -9.77 6.61 10.78
C PHE A 53 -9.68 8.08 10.37
N GLN A 54 -8.48 8.55 10.02
CA GLN A 54 -8.27 9.94 9.63
C GLN A 54 -9.13 10.32 8.42
N HIS A 55 -9.19 9.48 7.40
CA HIS A 55 -9.99 9.72 6.19
C HIS A 55 -11.46 9.98 6.52
N TYR A 56 -12.06 9.16 7.41
CA TYR A 56 -13.47 9.28 7.78
C TYR A 56 -13.77 10.32 8.88
N ASN A 57 -12.74 10.93 9.48
CA ASN A 57 -12.89 11.89 10.58
C ASN A 57 -12.33 13.29 10.26
N GLY A 58 -12.16 13.61 8.98
CA GLY A 58 -11.66 14.93 8.53
C GLY A 58 -10.20 15.14 8.88
N TYR A 59 -9.39 14.09 8.72
CA TYR A 59 -7.96 14.03 9.06
C TYR A 59 -7.63 14.26 10.54
N ARG A 60 -8.63 14.07 11.41
CA ARG A 60 -8.42 13.97 12.85
C ARG A 60 -8.00 12.56 13.23
N ALA A 61 -7.04 12.46 14.13
CA ALA A 61 -6.56 11.21 14.68
C ALA A 61 -7.44 10.73 15.84
N PRO A 62 -7.45 9.41 16.13
CA PRO A 62 -8.02 8.90 17.36
C PRO A 62 -7.25 9.43 18.56
N LYS A 63 -7.95 9.72 19.66
CA LYS A 63 -7.38 10.24 20.91
C LYS A 63 -6.59 9.18 21.66
N ASP A 64 -7.03 7.92 21.55
CA ASP A 64 -6.48 6.77 22.25
C ASP A 64 -6.84 5.45 21.52
N GLU A 65 -6.35 4.33 22.04
CA GLU A 65 -6.60 3.00 21.50
C GLU A 65 -8.07 2.60 21.57
N ALA A 66 -8.78 2.99 22.63
CA ALA A 66 -10.17 2.63 22.82
C ALA A 66 -11.06 3.24 21.72
N GLU A 67 -10.90 4.55 21.44
CA GLU A 67 -11.60 5.20 20.32
C GLU A 67 -11.23 4.57 18.98
N PHE A 68 -9.96 4.21 18.81
CA PHE A 68 -9.50 3.61 17.57
C PHE A 68 -10.14 2.23 17.32
N LYS A 69 -10.14 1.35 18.33
CA LYS A 69 -10.80 0.04 18.24
C LYS A 69 -12.31 0.16 18.06
N GLU A 70 -12.96 1.05 18.82
CA GLU A 70 -14.40 1.30 18.68
C GLU A 70 -14.75 1.73 17.25
N PHE A 71 -13.94 2.60 16.64
CA PHE A 71 -14.11 2.99 15.25
C PHE A 71 -14.05 1.79 14.30
N LEU A 72 -13.02 0.93 14.42
CA LEU A 72 -12.81 -0.20 13.51
C LEU A 72 -13.94 -1.24 13.61
N LEU A 73 -14.53 -1.42 14.78
CA LEU A 73 -15.62 -2.38 15.01
C LEU A 73 -16.98 -1.92 14.45
N ARG A 74 -17.10 -0.72 13.88
CA ARG A 74 -18.37 -0.24 13.30
C ARG A 74 -18.70 -1.01 12.01
N PRO A 75 -19.94 -1.52 11.84
CA PRO A 75 -20.31 -2.36 10.68
C PRO A 75 -20.03 -1.74 9.32
N ARG A 76 -20.12 -0.41 9.21
CA ARG A 76 -19.84 0.32 7.96
C ARG A 76 -18.41 0.14 7.43
N TYR A 77 -17.47 -0.32 8.25
CA TYR A 77 -16.07 -0.52 7.88
C TYR A 77 -15.69 -1.98 7.66
N ALA A 78 -16.61 -2.93 7.85
CA ALA A 78 -16.32 -4.35 7.69
C ALA A 78 -15.72 -4.67 6.31
N LYS A 79 -16.20 -4.01 5.24
CA LYS A 79 -15.65 -4.17 3.88
C LYS A 79 -14.19 -3.67 3.77
N ASN A 80 -13.86 -2.57 4.44
CA ASN A 80 -12.49 -2.06 4.47
C ASN A 80 -11.56 -3.03 5.22
N LEU A 81 -11.99 -3.50 6.40
CA LEU A 81 -11.22 -4.47 7.19
C LEU A 81 -10.98 -5.77 6.44
N SER A 82 -12.02 -6.31 5.78
CA SER A 82 -11.91 -7.52 4.97
C SER A 82 -10.88 -7.38 3.83
N ARG A 83 -10.86 -6.23 3.14
CA ARG A 83 -9.85 -5.94 2.11
C ARG A 83 -8.43 -5.84 2.67
N MET A 84 -8.29 -5.40 3.91
CA MET A 84 -7.02 -5.37 4.63
C MET A 84 -6.68 -6.70 5.32
N GLN A 85 -7.47 -7.76 5.07
CA GLN A 85 -7.28 -9.09 5.66
C GLN A 85 -7.30 -9.05 7.20
N ILE A 86 -8.23 -8.27 7.76
CA ILE A 86 -8.49 -8.16 9.20
C ILE A 86 -9.84 -8.80 9.50
N ASP A 87 -9.84 -9.76 10.42
CA ASP A 87 -11.05 -10.29 11.03
C ASP A 87 -11.44 -9.41 12.24
N PRO A 88 -12.61 -8.75 12.24
CA PRO A 88 -13.08 -7.96 13.37
C PRO A 88 -13.17 -8.75 14.69
N ALA A 89 -13.41 -10.07 14.62
CA ALA A 89 -13.48 -10.93 15.80
C ALA A 89 -12.10 -11.17 16.44
N ASN A 90 -11.02 -10.93 15.70
CA ASN A 90 -9.63 -11.08 16.15
C ASN A 90 -8.85 -9.76 15.99
N LEU A 91 -9.53 -8.63 16.18
CA LEU A 91 -8.95 -7.30 15.98
C LEU A 91 -7.70 -7.07 16.85
N ASP A 92 -7.69 -7.57 18.09
CA ASP A 92 -6.56 -7.37 19.00
C ASP A 92 -5.26 -8.02 18.52
N ALA A 93 -5.33 -9.07 17.70
CA ALA A 93 -4.15 -9.75 17.19
C ALA A 93 -3.30 -8.86 16.27
N ILE A 94 -3.91 -7.89 15.58
CA ILE A 94 -3.14 -6.97 14.72
C ILE A 94 -2.40 -5.88 15.52
N PHE A 95 -2.63 -5.79 16.83
CA PHE A 95 -1.93 -4.86 17.73
C PHE A 95 -0.60 -5.40 18.26
N VAL A 96 -0.22 -6.61 17.87
CA VAL A 96 1.02 -7.27 18.28
C VAL A 96 1.94 -7.44 17.08
N SER A 97 3.24 -7.17 17.28
CA SER A 97 4.22 -7.39 16.22
C SER A 97 4.44 -8.89 15.97
N GLU A 98 4.50 -9.22 14.69
CA GLU A 98 4.85 -10.57 14.23
C GLU A 98 6.36 -10.84 14.40
N ARG A 99 7.19 -9.80 14.60
CA ARG A 99 8.65 -9.93 14.70
C ARG A 99 9.14 -10.06 16.13
N ASP A 100 8.72 -9.16 17.02
CA ASP A 100 9.17 -9.13 18.42
C ASP A 100 8.14 -9.70 19.40
N GLY A 101 6.92 -9.98 18.96
CA GLY A 101 5.85 -10.53 19.80
C GLY A 101 5.27 -9.53 20.82
N GLU A 102 5.72 -8.28 20.81
CA GLU A 102 5.28 -7.25 21.74
C GLU A 102 4.15 -6.40 21.13
N PRO A 103 3.29 -5.78 21.97
CA PRO A 103 2.32 -4.82 21.51
C PRO A 103 2.99 -3.63 20.81
N PHE A 104 2.47 -3.22 19.66
CA PHE A 104 2.93 -2.01 19.00
C PHE A 104 2.67 -0.78 19.86
N ARG A 105 3.59 0.18 19.79
CA ARG A 105 3.41 1.53 20.32
C ARG A 105 2.80 2.40 19.22
N ILE A 106 1.67 3.04 19.51
CA ILE A 106 0.95 3.87 18.54
C ILE A 106 0.93 5.33 19.00
N ARG A 107 1.24 6.25 18.10
CA ARG A 107 1.12 7.70 18.33
C ARG A 107 -0.29 8.16 18.04
N TYR A 108 -1.14 8.16 19.06
CA TYR A 108 -2.47 8.75 19.01
C TYR A 108 -2.42 10.29 18.95
N GLY A 109 -3.50 10.92 18.47
CA GLY A 109 -3.62 12.37 18.39
C GLY A 109 -2.79 13.06 17.28
N VAL A 110 -2.17 12.29 16.38
CA VAL A 110 -1.35 12.84 15.28
C VAL A 110 -2.25 13.22 14.10
N ASN A 111 -2.73 14.46 14.08
CA ASN A 111 -3.66 14.97 13.06
C ASN A 111 -2.99 15.30 11.73
N GLY A 112 -3.79 15.36 10.67
CA GLY A 112 -3.45 15.92 9.36
C GLY A 112 -2.74 14.96 8.42
N LEU A 113 -2.62 15.39 7.16
CA LEU A 113 -1.91 14.67 6.09
C LEU A 113 -0.38 14.68 6.30
N GLY A 114 0.31 13.77 5.62
CA GLY A 114 1.77 13.70 5.51
C GLY A 114 2.32 12.34 5.91
N ASP A 115 3.55 12.05 5.48
CA ASP A 115 4.26 10.82 5.80
C ASP A 115 4.77 10.83 7.24
N LYS A 116 3.90 10.41 8.17
CA LYS A 116 4.12 10.45 9.62
C LYS A 116 4.36 9.03 10.14
N ALA A 117 5.37 8.89 10.99
CA ALA A 117 5.55 7.67 11.76
C ALA A 117 4.46 7.57 12.84
N ILE A 118 3.60 6.56 12.74
CA ILE A 118 2.41 6.37 13.58
C ILE A 118 2.50 5.11 14.43
N VAL A 119 2.93 3.98 13.85
CA VAL A 119 2.99 2.68 14.54
C VAL A 119 4.45 2.27 14.66
N PHE A 120 4.83 1.79 15.84
CA PHE A 120 6.22 1.52 16.19
C PHE A 120 6.31 0.18 16.89
N GLU A 121 7.30 -0.64 16.55
CA GLU A 121 7.68 -1.77 17.40
C GLU A 121 8.15 -1.30 18.76
N ALA A 122 7.89 -2.12 19.79
CA ALA A 122 8.31 -1.81 21.14
C ALA A 122 9.81 -2.07 21.33
N THR A 123 10.27 -3.25 20.89
CA THR A 123 11.64 -3.72 21.13
C THR A 123 12.41 -3.87 19.83
N GLY A 124 11.78 -4.44 18.80
CA GLY A 124 12.41 -4.79 17.53
C GLY A 124 13.25 -6.06 17.60
N VAL A 125 13.99 -6.32 16.51
CA VAL A 125 14.86 -7.50 16.36
C VAL A 125 16.21 -7.07 15.78
N GLU A 126 17.30 -7.71 16.19
CA GLU A 126 18.65 -7.43 15.70
C GLU A 126 19.11 -5.96 15.85
N GLY A 127 18.63 -5.28 16.90
CA GLY A 127 18.95 -3.87 17.16
C GLY A 127 18.29 -2.89 16.20
N ARG A 128 17.31 -3.34 15.41
CA ARG A 128 16.50 -2.51 14.51
C ARG A 128 15.03 -2.62 14.90
N ARG A 129 14.30 -1.51 14.77
CA ARG A 129 12.86 -1.44 15.06
C ARG A 129 12.09 -1.03 13.83
N LEU A 130 11.01 -1.74 13.56
CA LEU A 130 10.09 -1.40 12.48
C LEU A 130 9.19 -0.24 12.90
N VAL A 131 9.07 0.74 12.01
CA VAL A 131 8.23 1.92 12.17
C VAL A 131 7.38 2.09 10.92
N ALA A 132 6.06 2.12 11.07
CA ALA A 132 5.15 2.37 9.97
C ALA A 132 4.84 3.86 9.84
N MET A 133 5.22 4.36 8.68
CA MET A 133 4.69 5.55 8.03
C MET A 133 3.99 5.08 6.72
N GLN A 134 3.94 5.88 5.65
CA GLN A 134 3.36 5.42 4.38
C GLN A 134 4.00 4.11 3.89
N GLU A 135 5.30 3.97 4.11
CA GLU A 135 6.04 2.72 3.95
C GLU A 135 6.66 2.34 5.31
N ALA A 136 6.63 1.06 5.66
CA ALA A 136 7.29 0.61 6.87
C ALA A 136 8.82 0.65 6.69
N GLN A 137 9.53 1.17 7.69
CA GLN A 137 10.99 1.31 7.66
C GLN A 137 11.59 0.67 8.91
N GLU A 138 12.68 -0.06 8.73
CA GLU A 138 13.52 -0.48 9.85
C GLU A 138 14.48 0.65 10.21
N LEU A 139 14.52 1.02 11.47
CA LEU A 139 15.30 2.14 11.98
C LEU A 139 16.22 1.66 13.11
N ASP A 140 17.37 2.32 13.27
CA ASP A 140 18.14 2.17 14.51
C ASP A 140 17.49 2.95 15.66
N ASP A 141 18.03 2.79 16.87
CA ASP A 141 17.50 3.45 18.07
C ASP A 141 17.48 4.98 17.95
N ALA A 142 18.48 5.59 17.32
CA ALA A 142 18.57 7.05 17.19
C ALA A 142 17.50 7.60 16.23
N GLU A 143 17.34 6.94 15.08
CA GLU A 143 16.30 7.24 14.09
C GLU A 143 14.90 7.02 14.68
N TYR A 144 14.70 5.89 15.35
CA TYR A 144 13.44 5.54 16.03
C TYR A 144 13.02 6.63 17.02
N GLU A 145 13.92 7.04 17.92
CA GLU A 145 13.62 8.06 18.93
C GLU A 145 13.35 9.44 18.31
N ALA A 146 14.01 9.78 17.19
CA ALA A 146 13.72 11.01 16.46
C ALA A 146 12.30 11.03 15.86
N HIS A 147 11.82 9.88 15.38
CA HIS A 147 10.44 9.72 14.90
C HIS A 147 9.42 9.67 16.05
N TRP A 148 9.71 8.92 17.11
CA TRP A 148 8.84 8.75 18.27
C TRP A 148 8.59 10.08 19.00
N SER A 149 9.65 10.83 19.29
CA SER A 149 9.56 12.15 19.93
C SER A 149 8.90 13.23 19.05
N GLY A 150 8.71 12.97 17.75
CA GLY A 150 8.15 13.93 16.81
C GLY A 150 9.10 15.07 16.43
N LYS A 151 10.40 14.97 16.77
CA LYS A 151 11.42 15.96 16.38
C LYS A 151 11.63 16.00 14.86
N LYS A 152 11.50 14.85 14.20
CA LYS A 152 11.61 14.74 12.74
C LYS A 152 10.30 15.18 12.09
N ARG A 153 10.35 16.22 11.25
CA ARG A 153 9.18 16.71 10.52
C ARG A 153 8.81 15.70 9.41
N PRO A 154 7.50 15.52 9.13
CA PRO A 154 7.06 14.69 8.01
C PRO A 154 7.59 15.25 6.70
N LYS A 155 7.92 14.38 5.74
CA LYS A 155 8.16 14.84 4.37
C LYS A 155 6.86 15.43 3.82
N ALA A 156 6.96 16.60 3.19
CA ALA A 156 5.82 17.16 2.46
C ALA A 156 5.52 16.26 1.25
N TYR A 157 4.24 16.13 0.89
CA TYR A 157 3.88 15.47 -0.35
C TYR A 157 4.41 16.30 -1.52
N GLU A 158 5.36 15.75 -2.28
CA GLU A 158 5.64 16.23 -3.62
C GLU A 158 4.47 15.77 -4.49
N VAL A 159 3.62 16.72 -4.89
CA VAL A 159 2.57 16.44 -5.87
C VAL A 159 3.27 16.17 -7.19
N GLN A 160 3.43 14.90 -7.56
CA GLN A 160 3.80 14.54 -8.92
C GLN A 160 2.67 15.04 -9.83
N GLN A 161 2.92 16.15 -10.53
CA GLN A 161 2.05 16.62 -11.60
C GLN A 161 2.05 15.53 -12.68
N GLY A 162 1.02 14.68 -12.68
CA GLY A 162 0.79 13.79 -13.80
C GLY A 162 0.55 14.65 -15.03
N GLU A 163 1.38 14.48 -16.07
CA GLU A 163 1.08 15.03 -17.39
C GLU A 163 -0.26 14.43 -17.85
N PRO A 164 -1.20 15.25 -18.37
CA PRO A 164 -2.44 14.73 -18.91
C PRO A 164 -2.12 13.86 -20.14
N GLU A 165 -2.60 12.62 -20.13
CA GLU A 165 -2.66 11.74 -21.31
C GLU A 165 -3.60 12.31 -22.39
#